data_AF-A0A1F7F052-F1
#
_entry.id   AF-A0A1F7F052-F1
#
_cell.length_a   1.000
_cell.length_b   1.000
_cell.length_c   1.000
_cell.angle_alpha   90.00
_cell.angle_beta   90.00
_cell.angle_gamma   90.00
#
_symmetry.space_group_name_H-M   'P 1'
#
loop_
_entity.id
_entity.type
_entity.pdbx_description
1 polymer ?
#
loop_
_entity_poly.entity_id
_entity_poly.type
_entity_poly.pdbx_seq_one_letter_code
_entity_poly.pdbx_strand_id
1 'polypeptide(L)'
;MQSWVDGSLYPDESPPLTFTGLPEKVDFLARVCGAWDFGILPRSDTIQEILQPEWKAAVDACNLLTSASYHLVRKWHGLKQLPYLGDQLAYIRDDENLQHI
;
A
#
# COMPACT_ATOMS: atom_id res chain seq x y z
N MET A 1 -6.39 -4.56 -20.98
CA MET A 1 -6.14 -4.55 -19.52
C MET A 1 -4.84 -3.78 -19.32
N GLN A 2 -4.80 -2.83 -18.39
CA GLN A 2 -3.59 -2.02 -18.16
C GLN A 2 -2.47 -2.96 -17.70
N SER A 3 -1.29 -2.86 -18.32
CA SER A 3 -0.21 -3.85 -18.15
C SER A 3 0.31 -3.94 -16.71
N TRP A 4 0.15 -2.87 -15.93
CA TRP A 4 0.61 -2.75 -14.55
C TRP A 4 -0.39 -3.25 -13.50
N VAL A 5 -1.61 -3.63 -13.90
CA VAL A 5 -2.61 -4.21 -12.99
C VAL A 5 -2.36 -5.71 -12.86
N ASP A 6 -2.21 -6.20 -11.64
CA ASP A 6 -2.23 -7.63 -11.36
C ASP A 6 -3.66 -8.12 -11.18
N GLY A 7 -4.14 -8.97 -12.09
CA GLY A 7 -5.49 -9.52 -12.03
C GLY A 7 -5.74 -10.40 -10.80
N SER A 8 -4.69 -10.97 -10.20
CA SER A 8 -4.83 -11.79 -8.98
C SER A 8 -5.29 -10.98 -7.76
N LEU A 9 -5.18 -9.64 -7.80
CA LEU A 9 -5.70 -8.74 -6.76
C LEU A 9 -7.23 -8.69 -6.72
N TYR A 10 -7.89 -9.20 -7.76
CA TYR A 10 -9.35 -9.24 -7.90
C TYR A 10 -9.81 -10.69 -8.12
N PRO A 11 -9.75 -11.55 -7.08
CA PRO A 11 -10.14 -12.96 -7.23
C PRO A 11 -11.64 -13.15 -7.42
N ASP A 12 -12.45 -12.24 -6.87
CA ASP A 12 -13.91 -12.35 -6.83
C ASP A 12 -14.61 -11.44 -7.86
N GLU A 13 -13.87 -10.55 -8.52
CA GLU A 13 -14.42 -9.56 -9.44
C GLU A 13 -13.45 -9.23 -10.58
N SER A 14 -13.93 -8.50 -11.59
CA SER A 14 -13.06 -8.01 -12.65
C SER A 14 -12.34 -6.74 -12.22
N PRO A 15 -11.02 -6.59 -12.49
CA PRO A 15 -10.32 -5.34 -12.24
C PRO A 15 -10.99 -4.16 -12.99
N PRO A 16 -10.96 -2.94 -12.43
CA PRO A 16 -11.45 -1.75 -13.11
C PRO A 16 -10.77 -1.56 -14.48
N LEU A 17 -11.55 -1.19 -15.49
CA LEU A 17 -11.02 -0.86 -16.82
C LEU A 17 -10.22 0.44 -16.80
N THR A 18 -10.56 1.35 -15.88
CA THR A 18 -9.95 2.68 -15.72
C THR A 18 -9.88 3.07 -14.25
N PHE A 19 -8.79 3.72 -13.85
CA PHE A 19 -8.58 4.28 -12.50
C PHE A 19 -8.75 5.80 -12.51
N THR A 20 -9.90 6.28 -12.99
CA THR A 20 -10.20 7.71 -13.10
C THR A 20 -10.74 8.30 -11.80
N GLY A 21 -11.44 7.50 -11.01
CA GLY A 21 -12.01 7.93 -9.73
C GLY A 21 -11.09 7.64 -8.55
N LEU A 22 -11.30 8.42 -7.50
CA LEU A 22 -10.62 8.23 -6.21
C LEU A 22 -10.94 6.85 -5.58
N PRO A 23 -12.20 6.36 -5.57
CA PRO A 23 -12.54 5.07 -4.97
C PRO A 23 -11.78 3.90 -5.61
N GLU A 24 -11.69 3.87 -6.93
CA GLU A 24 -11.02 2.79 -7.67
C GLU A 24 -9.52 2.76 -7.37
N LYS A 25 -8.88 3.94 -7.28
CA LYS A 25 -7.47 4.04 -6.89
C LYS A 25 -7.24 3.61 -5.44
N VAL A 26 -8.14 3.98 -4.53
CA VAL A 26 -8.04 3.61 -3.11
C VAL A 26 -8.20 2.10 -2.94
N ASP A 27 -9.20 1.49 -3.57
CA ASP A 27 -9.41 0.04 -3.54
C ASP A 27 -8.20 -0.71 -4.11
N PHE A 28 -7.67 -0.27 -5.25
CA PHE A 28 -6.46 -0.87 -5.81
C PHE A 28 -5.25 -0.77 -4.87
N LEU A 29 -5.01 0.40 -4.28
CA LEU A 29 -3.94 0.57 -3.30
C LEU A 29 -4.11 -0.35 -2.09
N ALA A 30 -5.34 -0.49 -1.58
CA ALA A 30 -5.63 -1.37 -0.46
C ALA A 30 -5.32 -2.83 -0.80
N ARG A 31 -5.68 -3.29 -2.01
CA ARG A 31 -5.38 -4.65 -2.48
C ARG A 31 -3.90 -4.89 -2.68
N VAL A 32 -3.19 -3.94 -3.33
CA VAL A 32 -1.75 -4.02 -3.52
C VAL A 32 -1.02 -4.08 -2.18
N CYS A 33 -1.34 -3.18 -1.24
CA CYS A 33 -0.71 -3.14 0.07
C CYS A 33 -1.05 -4.39 0.89
N GLY A 34 -2.30 -4.85 0.85
CA GLY A 34 -2.71 -6.09 1.50
C GLY A 34 -1.91 -7.29 0.99
N ALA A 35 -1.84 -7.49 -0.33
CA ALA A 35 -1.05 -8.56 -0.92
C ALA A 35 0.45 -8.46 -0.54
N TRP A 36 0.98 -7.24 -0.55
CA TRP A 36 2.38 -6.98 -0.22
C TRP A 36 2.71 -7.28 1.24
N ASP A 37 1.82 -6.93 2.17
CA ASP A 37 2.00 -7.24 3.60
C ASP A 37 2.04 -8.76 3.87
N PHE A 38 1.43 -9.57 3.01
CA PHE A 38 1.47 -11.03 3.06
C PHE A 38 2.55 -11.67 2.16
N GLY A 39 3.52 -10.87 1.69
CA GLY A 39 4.70 -11.37 0.96
C GLY A 39 4.52 -11.53 -0.55
N ILE A 40 3.38 -11.09 -1.11
CA ILE A 40 3.16 -11.06 -2.56
C ILE A 40 3.64 -9.72 -3.08
N LEU A 41 4.84 -9.69 -3.66
CA LEU A 41 5.46 -8.43 -4.11
C LEU A 41 4.74 -7.88 -5.36
N PRO A 42 4.41 -6.57 -5.39
CA PRO A 42 3.90 -5.93 -6.60
C PRO A 42 4.98 -5.91 -7.69
N ARG A 43 4.53 -5.92 -8.94
CA ARG A 43 5.44 -5.79 -10.08
C ARG A 43 6.07 -4.39 -10.12
N SER A 44 7.21 -4.30 -10.79
CA SER A 44 7.93 -3.03 -10.93
C SER A 44 7.11 -1.95 -11.64
N ASP A 45 6.30 -2.33 -12.62
CA ASP A 45 5.39 -1.41 -13.34
C ASP A 45 4.22 -0.96 -12.46
N THR A 46 3.67 -1.85 -11.62
CA THR A 46 2.69 -1.46 -10.57
C THR A 46 3.27 -0.42 -9.62
N ILE A 47 4.52 -0.61 -9.16
CA ILE A 47 5.20 0.36 -8.27
C ILE A 47 5.40 1.71 -8.98
N GLN A 48 5.87 1.69 -10.23
CA GLN A 48 6.09 2.91 -11.01
C GLN A 48 4.79 3.71 -11.22
N GLU A 49 3.67 3.02 -11.41
CA GLU A 49 2.35 3.65 -11.54
C GLU A 49 1.89 4.27 -10.23
N ILE A 50 1.85 3.52 -9.12
CA ILE A 50 1.31 4.04 -7.84
C ILE A 50 2.17 5.15 -7.22
N LEU A 51 3.41 5.34 -7.70
CA LEU A 51 4.30 6.42 -7.33
C LEU A 51 4.08 7.72 -8.11
N GLN A 52 3.27 7.70 -9.17
CA GLN A 52 2.98 8.91 -9.93
C GLN A 52 2.20 9.94 -9.08
N PRO A 53 2.41 11.26 -9.27
CA PRO A 53 1.80 12.30 -8.44
C PRO A 53 0.26 12.24 -8.35
N GLU A 54 -0.42 11.79 -9.40
CA GLU A 54 -1.88 11.63 -9.47
C GLU A 54 -2.44 10.55 -8.52
N TRP A 55 -1.58 9.73 -7.92
CA TRP A 55 -1.96 8.75 -6.91
C TRP A 55 -1.91 9.31 -5.49
N LYS A 56 -1.26 10.47 -5.29
CA LYS A 56 -1.07 11.05 -3.95
C LYS A 56 -2.38 11.24 -3.18
N ALA A 57 -3.44 11.68 -3.85
CA ALA A 57 -4.75 11.85 -3.23
C ALA A 57 -5.35 10.50 -2.78
N ALA A 58 -5.17 9.44 -3.57
CA ALA A 58 -5.62 8.10 -3.21
C ALA A 58 -4.80 7.51 -2.07
N VAL A 59 -3.47 7.70 -2.07
CA VAL A 59 -2.59 7.27 -0.98
C VAL A 59 -2.96 7.99 0.32
N ASP A 60 -3.27 9.29 0.27
CA ASP A 60 -3.69 10.01 1.46
C ASP A 60 -5.06 9.55 1.98
N ALA A 61 -6.00 9.26 1.08
CA ALA A 61 -7.34 8.78 1.42
C ALA A 61 -7.38 7.31 1.91
N CYS A 62 -6.43 6.47 1.49
CA CYS A 62 -6.47 5.02 1.72
C CYS A 62 -6.48 4.59 3.20
N ASN A 63 -5.81 5.33 4.09
CA ASN A 63 -5.84 5.12 5.54
C ASN A 63 -5.70 3.66 6.03
N LEU A 64 -4.88 2.85 5.35
CA LEU A 64 -4.65 1.45 5.73
C LEU A 64 -3.63 1.37 6.88
N LEU A 65 -4.02 1.83 8.07
CA LEU A 65 -3.11 2.11 9.18
C LEU A 65 -2.41 0.88 9.80
N THR A 66 -2.90 -0.33 9.53
CA THR A 66 -2.31 -1.60 9.94
C THR A 66 -1.36 -2.21 8.89
N SER A 67 -1.18 -1.54 7.75
CA SER A 67 -0.37 -2.04 6.63
C SER A 67 1.02 -1.42 6.59
N ALA A 68 2.06 -2.24 6.72
CA ALA A 68 3.45 -1.76 6.67
C ALA A 68 3.81 -1.23 5.27
N SER A 69 3.35 -1.91 4.22
CA SER A 69 3.53 -1.47 2.83
C SER A 69 2.79 -0.16 2.53
N TYR A 70 1.60 0.07 3.08
CA TYR A 70 0.92 1.37 2.98
C TYR A 70 1.77 2.51 3.56
N HIS A 71 2.34 2.33 4.75
CA HIS A 71 3.21 3.33 5.36
C HIS A 71 4.46 3.61 4.53
N LEU A 72 5.00 2.60 3.86
CA LEU A 72 6.11 2.76 2.90
C LEU A 72 5.69 3.60 1.69
N VAL A 73 4.56 3.28 1.06
CA VAL A 73 4.04 4.04 -0.09
C VAL A 73 3.73 5.48 0.31
N ARG A 74 3.12 5.69 1.48
CA ARG A 74 2.86 7.01 2.05
C ARG A 74 4.14 7.82 2.24
N LYS A 75 5.21 7.19 2.74
CA LYS A 75 6.54 7.80 2.87
C LYS A 75 7.12 8.19 1.51
N TRP A 76 7.00 7.34 0.49
CA TRP A 76 7.47 7.65 -0.86
C TRP A 76 6.74 8.83 -1.51
N HIS A 77 5.47 9.05 -1.17
CA HIS A 77 4.70 10.23 -1.59
C HIS A 77 5.01 11.51 -0.78
N GLY A 78 5.90 11.43 0.21
CA GLY A 78 6.23 12.55 1.10
C GLY A 78 5.04 13.02 1.94
N LEU A 79 4.07 12.15 2.19
CA LEU A 79 2.92 12.46 3.05
C LEU A 79 3.31 12.38 4.53
N LYS A 80 2.60 13.13 5.38
CA LYS A 80 2.81 13.11 6.83
C LYS A 80 2.65 11.69 7.36
N GLN A 81 3.62 11.19 8.12
CA GLN A 81 3.53 9.88 8.77
C GLN A 81 2.29 9.78 9.67
N LEU A 82 1.64 8.63 9.64
CA LEU A 82 0.47 8.32 10.48
C LEU A 82 0.87 7.26 11.51
N PRO A 83 0.19 7.19 12.67
CA PRO A 83 0.41 6.11 13.61
C PRO A 83 0.05 4.77 12.97
N TYR A 84 0.91 3.77 13.16
CA TYR A 84 0.59 2.39 12.87
C TYR A 84 -0.42 1.88 13.89
N LEU A 85 -1.55 1.32 13.45
CA LEU A 85 -2.63 0.84 14.33
C LEU A 85 -2.63 -0.69 14.54
N GLY A 86 -1.57 -1.39 14.12
CA GLY A 86 -1.37 -2.77 14.56
C GLY A 86 -0.73 -2.80 15.94
N ASP A 87 -0.80 -3.96 16.61
CA ASP A 87 0.11 -4.23 17.71
C ASP A 87 1.53 -4.01 17.19
N GLN A 88 2.33 -3.25 17.93
CA GLN A 88 3.75 -3.12 17.67
C GLN A 88 4.28 -4.54 17.48
N LEU A 89 4.79 -4.87 16.28
CA LEU A 89 5.18 -6.23 15.94
C LEU A 89 6.03 -6.76 17.08
N ALA A 90 5.59 -7.85 17.74
CA ALA A 90 6.15 -8.26 19.02
C ALA A 90 7.68 -8.38 18.96
N TYR A 91 8.22 -8.85 17.84
CA TYR A 91 9.66 -8.96 17.62
C TYR A 91 10.42 -7.62 17.53
N ILE A 92 9.74 -6.51 17.17
CA ILE A 92 10.32 -5.15 17.21
C ILE A 92 10.18 -4.59 18.61
N ARG A 93 8.99 -4.68 19.23
CA ARG A 93 8.76 -4.19 20.60
C ARG A 93 9.69 -4.86 21.61
N ASP A 94 9.92 -6.16 21.43
CA ASP A 94 10.68 -7.01 22.33
C ASP A 94 12.16 -7.16 21.87
N ASP A 95 12.63 -6.36 20.90
CA ASP A 95 14.04 -6.35 20.48
C ASP A 95 14.90 -5.59 21.51
N GLU A 96 15.77 -6.33 22.20
CA GLU A 96 16.70 -5.80 23.21
C GLU A 96 17.63 -4.71 22.63
N ASN A 97 17.92 -4.74 21.33
CA ASN A 97 18.81 -3.77 20.69
C ASN A 97 18.19 -2.37 20.57
N LEU A 98 16.87 -2.24 20.70
CA LEU A 98 16.22 -0.92 20.76
C LEU A 98 16.64 -0.11 22.00
N GLN A 99 17.24 -0.74 23.02
CA GLN A 99 17.79 -0.03 24.20
C GLN A 99 19.08 0.73 23.91
N HIS A 100 19.66 0.58 22.72
CA HIS A 100 20.97 1.11 22.36
C HIS A 100 20.93 2.15 21.23
N ILE A 101 19.74 2.67 20.91
CA ILE A 101 19.50 3.65 19.83
C ILE A 101 19.12 5.01 20.41
#